data_AF-A0A017RTA7-F1
#
_entry.id   AF-A0A017RTA7-F1
#
_cell.length_a   1.000
_cell.length_b   1.000
_cell.length_c   1.000
_cell.angle_alpha   90.00
_cell.angle_beta   90.00
_cell.angle_gamma   90.00
#
_symmetry.space_group_name_H-M   'P 1'
#
loop_
_entity.id
_entity.type
_entity.pdbx_description
1 polymer ?
#
loop_
_entity_poly.entity_id
_entity_poly.type
_entity_poly.pdbx_seq_one_letter_code
_entity_poly.pdbx_strand_id
1 'polypeptide(L)'
;MIKVDIKDVLNIEYIPIVKKENVVRLAEVKVGQEILSAFDKRSEEILQEGFIKEQYRKFAEKSIENYLKNLSGFGKWLSRVDRYLLKGNLLKNKYNKKKLLAIQNHVECEAHRELVLCGLKGEINSEGRKFEK
;
A
#
# COMPACT_ATOMS: atom_id res chain seq x y z
N MET A 1 7.25 -12.19 17.65
CA MET A 1 8.38 -11.62 18.43
C MET A 1 9.62 -12.42 18.07
N ILE A 2 10.82 -11.83 18.14
CA ILE A 2 12.07 -12.52 17.82
C ILE A 2 12.94 -12.46 19.07
N LYS A 3 13.46 -13.60 19.49
CA LYS A 3 14.49 -13.70 20.52
C LYS A 3 15.81 -14.00 19.82
N VAL A 4 16.81 -13.18 20.12
CA VAL A 4 18.14 -13.29 19.54
C VAL A 4 19.14 -13.46 20.68
N ASP A 5 19.93 -14.54 20.62
CA ASP A 5 21.06 -14.77 21.53
C ASP A 5 22.35 -14.64 20.70
N ILE A 6 23.18 -13.65 21.07
CA ILE A 6 24.43 -13.31 20.40
C ILE A 6 25.58 -13.70 21.34
N LYS A 7 26.09 -14.92 21.17
CA LYS A 7 27.32 -15.42 21.80
C LYS A 7 28.35 -15.65 20.70
N ASP A 8 29.07 -16.77 20.73
CA ASP A 8 29.99 -17.18 19.66
C ASP A 8 29.25 -17.56 18.35
N VAL A 9 27.97 -17.94 18.46
CA VAL A 9 27.07 -18.22 17.32
C VAL A 9 25.77 -17.45 17.49
N LEU A 10 25.25 -16.90 16.40
CA LEU A 10 23.95 -16.21 16.37
C LEU A 10 22.81 -17.23 16.44
N ASN A 11 22.01 -17.21 17.51
CA ASN A 11 20.82 -18.03 17.66
C ASN A 11 19.55 -17.17 17.60
N ILE A 12 18.60 -17.55 16.73
CA ILE A 12 17.36 -16.82 16.48
C ILE A 12 16.16 -17.74 16.73
N GLU A 13 15.26 -17.31 17.61
CA GLU A 13 14.02 -18.02 17.94
C GLU A 13 12.80 -17.13 17.62
N TYR A 14 11.87 -17.64 16.81
CA TYR A 14 10.63 -16.97 16.47
C TYR A 14 9.52 -17.34 17.46
N ILE A 15 9.05 -16.34 18.21
CA ILE A 15 8.06 -16.53 19.27
C ILE A 15 6.67 -16.07 18.77
N PRO A 16 5.72 -16.98 18.55
CA PRO A 16 4.39 -16.64 18.06
C PRO A 16 3.56 -15.98 19.18
N ILE A 17 2.99 -14.83 18.85
CA ILE A 17 2.20 -14.02 19.78
C ILE A 17 0.84 -13.70 19.17
N VAL A 18 -0.16 -13.54 20.02
CA VAL A 18 -1.52 -13.13 19.65
C VAL A 18 -1.95 -11.94 20.49
N LYS A 19 -2.74 -11.05 19.88
CA LYS A 19 -3.42 -9.97 20.60
C LYS A 19 -4.69 -10.54 21.24
N LYS A 20 -4.87 -10.31 22.55
CA LYS A 20 -6.09 -10.62 23.29
C LYS A 20 -6.55 -9.35 23.98
N GLU A 21 -7.64 -8.77 23.50
CA GLU A 21 -8.15 -7.46 23.95
C GLU A 21 -7.05 -6.38 23.89
N ASN A 22 -6.68 -5.81 25.04
CA ASN A 22 -5.67 -4.77 25.18
C ASN A 22 -4.27 -5.31 25.50
N VAL A 23 -4.08 -6.64 25.52
CA VAL A 23 -2.79 -7.27 25.86
C VAL A 23 -2.26 -8.18 24.75
N VAL A 24 -0.96 -8.45 24.79
CA VAL A 24 -0.28 -9.43 23.94
C VAL A 24 0.07 -10.65 24.79
N ARG A 25 -0.15 -11.85 24.25
CA ARG A 25 0.18 -13.11 24.92
C ARG A 25 0.86 -14.07 23.95
N LEU A 26 1.54 -15.08 24.49
CA LEU A 26 2.00 -16.21 23.68
C LEU A 26 0.82 -16.93 23.05
N ALA A 27 0.99 -17.36 21.80
CA ALA A 27 -0.01 -18.16 21.13
C ALA A 27 -0.11 -19.55 21.80
N GLU A 28 -1.32 -20.08 21.88
CA GLU A 28 -1.52 -21.49 22.23
C GLU A 28 -0.86 -22.40 21.18
N VAL A 29 -0.46 -23.61 21.56
CA VAL A 29 0.39 -24.50 20.73
C VAL A 29 -0.08 -24.60 19.28
N LYS A 30 -1.37 -24.90 19.06
CA LYS A 30 -1.93 -25.05 17.72
C LYS A 30 -1.85 -23.76 16.90
N VAL A 31 -2.31 -22.64 17.48
CA VAL A 31 -2.27 -21.32 16.82
C VAL A 31 -0.83 -20.88 16.59
N GLY A 32 0.08 -21.19 17.51
CA GLY A 32 1.51 -20.92 17.38
C GLY A 32 2.11 -21.66 16.19
N GLN A 33 1.80 -22.95 16.03
CA GLN A 33 2.24 -23.73 14.87
C GLN A 33 1.69 -23.18 13.56
N GLU A 34 0.43 -22.75 13.53
CA GLU A 34 -0.18 -22.13 12.34
C GLU A 34 0.53 -20.82 11.96
N ILE A 35 0.82 -19.96 12.96
CA ILE A 35 1.55 -18.70 12.77
C ILE A 35 2.96 -18.97 12.21
N LEU A 36 3.69 -19.90 12.82
CA LEU A 36 5.06 -20.23 12.41
C LEU A 36 5.08 -20.87 11.02
N SER A 37 4.20 -21.84 10.75
CA SER A 37 4.09 -22.48 9.43
C SER A 37 3.78 -21.46 8.33
N ALA A 38 2.87 -20.52 8.58
CA ALA A 38 2.53 -19.46 7.64
C ALA A 38 3.65 -18.40 7.50
N PHE A 39 4.46 -18.20 8.54
CA PHE A 39 5.64 -17.35 8.49
C PHE A 39 6.75 -18.01 7.67
N ASP A 40 7.06 -19.28 7.93
CA ASP A 40 8.10 -20.03 7.23
C ASP A 40 7.76 -20.16 5.75
N LYS A 41 6.52 -20.55 5.43
CA LYS A 41 6.03 -20.60 4.04
C LYS A 41 6.26 -19.29 3.29
N ARG A 42 5.87 -18.15 3.89
CA ARG A 42 6.09 -16.85 3.25
C ARG A 42 7.57 -16.51 3.14
N SER A 43 8.37 -16.90 4.13
CA SER A 43 9.83 -16.69 4.12
C SER A 43 10.51 -17.47 3.00
N GLU A 44 10.04 -18.68 2.70
CA GLU A 44 10.50 -19.47 1.55
C GLU A 44 10.00 -18.88 0.23
N GLU A 45 8.72 -18.51 0.14
CA GLU A 45 8.11 -17.94 -1.06
C GLU A 45 8.83 -16.65 -1.52
N ILE A 46 9.22 -15.76 -0.60
CA ILE A 46 9.90 -14.51 -0.97
C ILE A 46 11.31 -14.70 -1.53
N LEU A 47 11.94 -15.86 -1.29
CA LEU A 47 13.24 -16.21 -1.87
C LEU A 47 13.11 -16.72 -3.30
N GLN A 48 11.91 -17.12 -3.73
CA GLN A 48 11.66 -17.56 -5.10
C GLN A 48 11.78 -16.38 -6.06
N GLU A 49 12.57 -16.55 -7.11
CA GLU A 49 12.77 -15.51 -8.12
C GLU A 49 11.43 -15.06 -8.72
N GLY A 50 11.23 -13.75 -8.77
CA GLY A 50 10.02 -13.15 -9.34
C GLY A 50 8.78 -13.19 -8.44
N PHE A 51 8.75 -13.93 -7.32
CA PHE A 51 7.58 -14.01 -6.44
C PHE A 51 7.13 -12.63 -5.95
N ILE A 52 8.05 -11.82 -5.41
CA ILE A 52 7.76 -10.47 -4.91
C ILE A 52 7.18 -9.59 -6.03
N LYS A 53 7.80 -9.60 -7.21
CA LYS A 53 7.36 -8.81 -8.35
C LYS A 53 5.95 -9.19 -8.78
N GLU A 54 5.66 -10.49 -8.84
CA GLU A 54 4.36 -11.00 -9.26
C GLU A 54 3.26 -10.72 -8.22
N GLN A 55 3.53 -10.91 -6.93
CA GLN A 55 2.58 -10.57 -5.87
C GLN A 55 2.32 -9.06 -5.83
N TYR A 56 3.35 -8.23 -6.02
CA TYR A 56 3.21 -6.79 -6.08
C TYR A 56 2.42 -6.34 -7.32
N ARG A 57 2.63 -6.97 -8.48
CA ARG A 57 1.83 -6.74 -9.69
C ARG A 57 0.35 -7.00 -9.44
N LYS A 58 0.00 -8.17 -8.87
CA LYS A 58 -1.38 -8.52 -8.50
C LYS A 58 -1.99 -7.51 -7.53
N PHE A 59 -1.21 -7.09 -6.53
CA PHE A 59 -1.63 -6.08 -5.57
C PHE A 59 -1.88 -4.71 -6.25
N ALA A 60 -0.99 -4.28 -7.14
CA ALA A 60 -1.13 -3.06 -7.90
C ALA A 60 -2.36 -3.08 -8.81
N GLU A 61 -2.61 -4.18 -9.52
CA GLU A 61 -3.80 -4.38 -10.36
C GLU A 61 -5.10 -4.29 -9.57
N LYS A 62 -5.14 -4.87 -8.36
CA LYS A 62 -6.30 -4.76 -7.47
C LYS A 62 -6.49 -3.36 -6.90
N SER A 63 -5.41 -2.59 -6.75
CA SER A 63 -5.42 -1.30 -6.04
C SER A 63 -5.57 -0.09 -6.96
N ILE A 64 -5.08 -0.16 -8.20
CA ILE A 64 -4.99 0.99 -9.12
C ILE A 64 -6.34 1.67 -9.35
N GLU A 65 -7.42 0.91 -9.48
CA GLU A 65 -8.76 1.46 -9.70
C GLU A 65 -9.21 2.34 -8.52
N ASN A 66 -8.86 1.98 -7.28
CA ASN A 66 -9.18 2.79 -6.11
C ASN A 66 -8.41 4.12 -6.10
N TYR A 67 -7.11 4.09 -6.46
CA TYR A 67 -6.32 5.31 -6.59
C TYR A 67 -6.88 6.24 -7.67
N LEU A 68 -7.20 5.70 -8.86
CA LEU A 68 -7.77 6.47 -9.96
C LEU A 68 -9.13 7.10 -9.58
N LYS A 69 -9.99 6.38 -8.84
CA LYS A 69 -11.25 6.93 -8.31
C LYS A 69 -11.03 8.08 -7.34
N ASN A 70 -10.05 7.97 -6.44
CA ASN A 70 -9.75 9.05 -5.50
C ASN A 70 -9.18 10.27 -6.21
N LEU A 71 -8.30 10.05 -7.19
CA LEU A 71 -7.71 11.13 -8.00
C LEU A 71 -8.73 11.77 -8.96
N SER A 72 -9.82 11.09 -9.31
CA SER A 72 -10.75 11.59 -10.33
C SER A 72 -11.64 12.71 -9.83
N GLY A 73 -11.70 12.94 -8.51
CA GLY A 73 -12.68 13.85 -7.91
C GLY A 73 -14.13 13.38 -8.10
N PHE A 74 -14.36 12.11 -8.48
CA PHE A 74 -15.71 11.57 -8.52
C PHE A 74 -16.28 11.51 -7.12
N GLY A 75 -17.42 12.15 -6.91
CA GLY A 75 -18.18 12.01 -5.66
C GLY A 75 -18.72 10.58 -5.48
N LYS A 76 -19.11 10.24 -4.24
CA LYS A 76 -19.62 8.92 -3.85
C LYS A 76 -20.71 8.37 -4.78
N TRP A 77 -21.58 9.25 -5.31
CA TRP A 77 -22.67 8.89 -6.21
C TRP A 77 -22.19 8.59 -7.63
N LEU A 78 -21.34 9.45 -8.20
CA LEU A 78 -20.74 9.20 -9.52
C LEU A 78 -19.92 7.89 -9.53
N SER A 79 -19.14 7.63 -8.48
CA SER A 79 -18.37 6.38 -8.39
C SER A 79 -19.27 5.14 -8.27
N ARG A 80 -20.47 5.25 -7.68
CA ARG A 80 -21.45 4.17 -7.60
C ARG A 80 -22.12 3.96 -8.96
N VAL A 81 -22.61 5.02 -9.58
CA VAL A 81 -23.22 4.98 -10.92
C VAL A 81 -22.26 4.37 -11.93
N ASP A 82 -21.00 4.83 -11.94
CA ASP A 82 -20.01 4.29 -12.87
C ASP A 82 -19.78 2.78 -12.66
N ARG A 83 -19.71 2.34 -11.40
CA ARG A 83 -19.48 0.93 -11.05
C ARG A 83 -20.65 0.02 -11.44
N TYR A 84 -21.87 0.40 -11.07
CA TYR A 84 -23.03 -0.47 -11.19
C TYR A 84 -23.74 -0.33 -12.55
N LEU A 85 -23.78 0.88 -13.12
CA LEU A 85 -24.52 1.15 -14.36
C LEU A 85 -23.61 1.18 -15.59
N LEU A 86 -22.40 1.73 -15.46
CA LEU A 86 -21.50 1.95 -16.60
C LEU A 86 -20.28 0.99 -16.59
N LYS A 87 -20.25 0.03 -15.67
CA LYS A 87 -19.20 -1.01 -15.54
C LYS A 87 -17.76 -0.43 -15.54
N GLY A 88 -17.60 0.76 -14.96
CA GLY A 88 -16.31 1.47 -14.86
C GLY A 88 -15.88 2.22 -16.12
N ASN A 89 -16.77 2.37 -17.12
CA ASN A 89 -16.43 3.03 -18.37
C ASN A 89 -16.17 4.54 -18.22
N LEU A 90 -16.83 5.25 -17.29
CA LEU A 90 -16.53 6.67 -17.08
C LEU A 90 -15.11 6.85 -16.55
N LEU A 91 -14.71 6.03 -15.57
CA LEU A 91 -13.35 6.08 -15.03
C LEU A 91 -12.32 5.73 -16.10
N LYS A 92 -12.55 4.68 -16.89
CA LYS A 92 -11.66 4.26 -17.99
C LYS A 92 -11.54 5.35 -19.08
N ASN A 93 -12.64 5.99 -19.43
CA ASN A 93 -12.63 7.06 -20.44
C ASN A 93 -11.91 8.32 -19.92
N LYS A 94 -12.08 8.66 -18.64
CA LYS A 94 -11.36 9.76 -17.99
C LYS A 94 -9.85 9.52 -17.96
N TYR A 95 -9.44 8.28 -17.67
CA TYR A 95 -8.05 7.86 -17.62
C TYR A 95 -7.66 7.02 -18.83
N ASN A 96 -7.70 7.65 -20.01
CA ASN A 96 -7.13 7.04 -21.20
C ASN A 96 -5.59 6.86 -21.08
N LYS A 97 -5.00 6.10 -22.01
CA LYS A 97 -3.56 5.79 -22.01
C LYS A 97 -2.68 7.03 -21.87
N LYS A 98 -3.01 8.15 -22.52
CA LYS A 98 -2.23 9.40 -22.44
C LYS A 98 -2.26 10.00 -21.03
N LYS A 99 -3.44 10.02 -20.39
CA LYS A 99 -3.60 10.52 -19.02
C LYS A 99 -2.90 9.61 -18.01
N LEU A 100 -2.99 8.29 -18.18
CA LEU A 100 -2.27 7.33 -17.33
C LEU A 100 -0.75 7.50 -17.43
N LEU A 101 -0.23 7.66 -18.66
CA LEU A 101 1.20 7.93 -18.88
C LEU A 101 1.63 9.25 -18.23
N ALA A 102 0.82 10.30 -18.31
CA ALA A 102 1.12 11.56 -17.64
C ALA A 102 1.22 11.38 -16.11
N ILE A 103 0.27 10.66 -15.50
CA ILE A 103 0.29 10.35 -14.06
C ILE A 103 1.54 9.55 -13.72
N GLN A 104 1.85 8.51 -14.50
CA GLN A 104 3.05 7.70 -14.31
C GLN A 104 4.32 8.56 -14.37
N ASN A 105 4.47 9.40 -15.39
CA ASN A 105 5.62 10.29 -15.53
C ASN A 105 5.76 11.26 -14.35
N HIS A 106 4.66 11.79 -13.82
CA HIS A 106 4.69 12.63 -12.63
C HIS A 106 5.12 11.87 -11.37
N VAL A 107 4.73 10.59 -11.26
CA VAL A 107 5.10 9.74 -10.12
C VAL A 107 6.51 9.20 -10.25
N GLU A 108 7.02 8.91 -11.44
CA GLU A 108 8.37 8.37 -11.68
C GLU A 108 9.45 9.47 -11.67
N CYS A 109 9.19 10.61 -12.31
CA CYS A 109 10.12 11.74 -12.34
C CYS A 109 10.19 12.41 -10.96
N GLU A 110 11.36 12.36 -10.33
CA GLU A 110 11.58 12.87 -8.97
C GLU A 110 11.20 14.34 -8.81
N ALA A 111 11.66 15.21 -9.71
CA ALA A 111 11.34 16.62 -9.67
C ALA A 111 9.82 16.89 -9.72
N HIS A 112 9.08 16.18 -10.60
CA HIS A 112 7.62 16.33 -10.67
C HIS A 112 6.93 15.78 -9.41
N ARG A 113 7.37 14.62 -8.91
CA ARG A 113 6.82 13.99 -7.71
C ARG A 113 6.96 14.91 -6.50
N GLU A 114 8.16 15.46 -6.30
CA GLU A 114 8.43 16.40 -5.21
C GLU A 114 7.61 17.68 -5.33
N LEU A 115 7.54 18.26 -6.53
CA LEU A 115 6.74 19.46 -6.78
C LEU A 115 5.26 19.25 -6.45
N VAL A 116 4.67 18.13 -6.89
CA VAL A 116 3.28 17.77 -6.57
C VAL A 116 3.10 17.58 -5.06
N LEU A 117 4.02 16.89 -4.39
CA LEU A 117 3.94 16.67 -2.94
C LEU A 117 4.05 17.99 -2.15
N CYS A 118 4.97 18.89 -2.51
CA CYS A 118 5.10 20.21 -1.88
C CYS A 118 3.80 21.01 -2.03
N GLY A 119 3.20 21.02 -3.23
CA GLY A 119 1.91 21.68 -3.49
C GLY A 119 0.76 21.09 -2.68
N LEU A 120 0.67 19.75 -2.59
CA LEU A 120 -0.39 19.07 -1.82
C LEU A 120 -0.26 19.27 -0.31
N LYS A 121 0.96 19.32 0.22
CA LYS A 121 1.21 19.64 1.64
C LYS A 121 0.92 21.10 1.97
N GLY A 122 0.77 21.95 0.96
CA GLY A 122 0.55 23.38 1.14
C GLY A 122 1.79 24.15 1.58
N GLU A 123 2.99 23.57 1.42
CA GLU A 123 4.28 24.21 1.75
C GLU A 123 4.55 25.45 0.87
N ILE A 124 3.87 25.52 -0.30
CA ILE A 124 3.89 26.69 -1.21
C ILE A 124 2.91 27.79 -0.73
N ASN A 125 1.87 27.43 0.04
CA ASN A 125 0.79 28.33 0.48
C ASN A 125 0.92 28.82 1.93
N SER A 126 1.93 28.38 2.68
CA SER A 126 2.19 28.83 4.05
C SER A 126 2.69 30.27 4.15
N GLU A 127 3.20 30.86 3.06
CA GLU A 127 3.65 32.25 3.04
C GLU A 127 2.59 33.25 2.51
N GLY A 128 1.61 32.78 1.72
CA GLY A 128 0.59 33.65 1.09
C GLY A 128 -0.64 33.98 1.94
N ARG A 129 -0.91 33.25 3.04
CA ARG A 129 -2.11 33.46 3.89
C ARG A 129 -1.92 34.49 5.02
N LYS A 130 -0.87 35.32 4.99
CA LYS A 130 -0.64 36.39 5.96
C LYS A 130 -1.19 37.77 5.55
N PHE A 131 -1.76 37.91 4.35
CA PHE A 131 -2.18 39.22 3.80
C PHE A 131 -3.66 39.33 3.41
N GLU A 132 -4.54 38.57 4.06
CA GLU A 132 -5.98 38.83 4.00
C GLU A 132 -6.53 38.97 5.43
N LYS A 133 -6.41 40.18 5.98
CA LYS A 133 -7.22 40.70 7.08
C LYS A 133 -7.61 42.13 6.76
#